data_AF-A0A8T9MS22-F1
#
_entry.id   AF-A0A8T9MS22-F1
#
_cell.length_a   1.000
_cell.length_b   1.000
_cell.length_c   1.000
_cell.angle_alpha   90.00
_cell.angle_beta   90.00
_cell.angle_gamma   90.00
#
_symmetry.space_group_name_H-M   'P 1'
#
loop_
_entity.id
_entity.type
_entity.pdbx_description
1 polymer ?
#
loop_
_entity_poly.entity_id
_entity_poly.type
_entity_poly.pdbx_seq_one_letter_code
_entity_poly.pdbx_strand_id
1 'polypeptide(L)'
;MFGILVFLMVAKWQDFYADRSAAWQWAAGYAAAATLLNGGGAVRMLVGFAVSGLYAWAYFALLRRFTDSLRVWIPLYLGGAVLPLLLSVLLTAKI
;
A
#
# COMPACT_ATOMS: atom_id res chain seq x y z
N MET A 1 4.16 10.95 -7.12
CA MET A 1 5.51 10.34 -6.94
C MET A 1 5.90 10.19 -5.48
N PHE A 2 5.81 11.22 -4.64
CA PHE A 2 6.15 11.12 -3.19
C PHE A 2 5.38 10.03 -2.42
N GLY A 3 4.06 9.92 -2.63
CA GLY A 3 3.25 8.89 -1.94
C GLY A 3 3.65 7.44 -2.24
N ILE A 4 4.25 7.18 -3.41
CA ILE A 4 4.74 5.83 -3.78
C ILE A 4 5.99 5.48 -2.99
N LEU A 5 6.90 6.45 -2.80
CA LEU A 5 8.11 6.24 -1.99
C LEU A 5 7.73 5.98 -0.53
N VAL A 6 6.75 6.71 -0.01
CA VAL A 6 6.20 6.47 1.33
C VAL A 6 5.58 5.07 1.40
N PHE A 7 4.76 4.67 0.41
CA PHE A 7 4.15 3.35 0.38
C PHE A 7 5.18 2.22 0.38
N LEU A 8 6.21 2.32 -0.47
CA LEU A 8 7.32 1.37 -0.51
C LEU A 8 8.11 1.36 0.81
N MET A 9 8.38 2.51 1.40
CA MET A 9 9.03 2.60 2.69
C MET A 9 8.22 1.89 3.78
N VAL A 10 6.90 2.10 3.85
CA VAL A 10 6.03 1.37 4.79
C VAL A 10 6.03 -0.13 4.48
N ALA A 11 5.99 -0.51 3.20
CA ALA A 11 6.02 -1.90 2.76
C ALA A 11 7.31 -2.62 3.19
N LYS A 12 8.44 -1.91 3.24
CA LYS A 12 9.68 -2.47 3.79
C LYS A 12 9.70 -2.42 5.32
N TRP A 13 9.20 -1.34 5.91
CA TRP A 13 9.23 -1.15 7.35
C TRP A 13 8.43 -2.23 8.08
N GLN A 14 7.26 -2.59 7.54
CA GLN A 14 6.39 -3.59 8.12
C GLN A 14 7.02 -4.99 8.20
N ASP A 15 7.99 -5.32 7.33
CA ASP A 15 8.69 -6.61 7.36
C ASP A 15 9.55 -6.76 8.62
N PHE A 16 10.18 -5.68 9.10
CA PHE A 16 10.99 -5.69 10.33
C PHE A 16 10.18 -5.98 11.59
N TYR A 17 8.86 -5.82 11.52
CA TYR A 17 7.94 -6.01 12.63
C TYR A 17 6.98 -7.18 12.39
N ALA A 18 7.28 -8.06 11.42
CA ALA A 18 6.43 -9.19 11.06
C ALA A 18 6.10 -10.09 12.26
N ASP A 19 7.05 -10.25 13.20
CA ASP A 19 6.89 -11.09 14.40
C ASP A 19 6.05 -10.43 15.51
N ARG A 20 5.83 -9.11 15.45
CA ARG A 20 5.22 -8.31 16.53
C ARG A 20 3.90 -7.66 16.13
N SER A 21 3.58 -7.67 14.84
CA SER A 21 2.44 -6.93 14.30
C SER A 21 1.91 -7.61 13.06
N ALA A 22 0.60 -7.53 12.85
CA ALA A 22 -0.03 -8.11 11.67
C ALA A 22 0.04 -7.15 10.46
N ALA A 23 0.08 -7.70 9.25
CA ALA A 23 0.16 -6.91 8.02
C ALA A 23 -1.01 -5.93 7.87
N TRP A 24 -2.20 -6.33 8.35
CA TRP A 24 -3.40 -5.49 8.30
C TRP A 24 -3.26 -4.23 9.18
N GLN A 25 -2.48 -4.27 10.27
CA GLN A 25 -2.28 -3.11 11.15
C GLN A 25 -1.48 -2.02 10.41
N TRP A 26 -0.44 -2.42 9.68
CA TRP A 26 0.34 -1.53 8.83
C TRP A 26 -0.46 -1.00 7.65
N ALA A 27 -1.30 -1.84 7.04
CA ALA A 27 -2.20 -1.44 5.96
C ALA A 27 -3.25 -0.43 6.44
N ALA A 28 -3.85 -0.64 7.61
CA ALA A 28 -4.79 0.29 8.21
C ALA A 28 -4.13 1.62 8.57
N GLY A 29 -2.92 1.59 9.13
CA GLY A 29 -2.15 2.80 9.42
C GLY A 29 -1.81 3.60 8.16
N TYR A 30 -1.35 2.91 7.11
CA TYR A 30 -1.11 3.54 5.80
C TYR A 30 -2.40 4.14 5.21
N ALA A 31 -3.49 3.38 5.19
CA ALA A 31 -4.77 3.84 4.65
C ALA A 31 -5.31 5.05 5.41
N ALA A 32 -5.19 5.07 6.75
CA ALA A 32 -5.59 6.20 7.57
C ALA A 32 -4.79 7.45 7.21
N ALA A 33 -3.46 7.34 7.16
CA ALA A 33 -2.58 8.44 6.78
C ALA A 33 -2.88 8.94 5.36
N ALA A 34 -3.02 8.03 4.39
CA ALA A 34 -3.34 8.37 3.01
C ALA A 34 -4.69 9.09 2.88
N THR A 35 -5.70 8.65 3.63
CA THR A 35 -7.05 9.25 3.60
C THR A 35 -7.05 10.65 4.20
N LEU A 36 -6.36 10.86 5.31
CA LEU A 36 -6.23 12.17 5.95
C LEU A 36 -5.50 13.17 5.05
N LEU A 37 -4.47 12.73 4.33
CA LEU A 37 -3.68 13.59 3.43
C LEU A 37 -4.41 13.96 2.14
N ASN A 38 -5.29 13.10 1.62
CA ASN A 38 -6.04 13.38 0.40
C ASN A 38 -7.29 14.23 0.63
N GLY A 39 -7.81 14.27 1.87
CA GLY A 39 -9.00 15.04 2.21
C GLY A 39 -10.27 14.58 1.46
N GLY A 40 -11.32 15.41 1.50
CA GLY A 40 -12.58 15.18 0.80
C GLY A 40 -13.78 14.88 1.71
N GLY A 41 -14.94 14.61 1.09
CA GLY A 41 -16.16 14.29 1.82
C GLY A 41 -16.11 12.92 2.50
N ALA A 42 -16.87 12.73 3.57
CA ALA A 42 -16.87 11.53 4.41
C ALA A 42 -17.02 10.22 3.62
N VAL A 43 -17.89 10.19 2.62
CA VAL A 43 -18.09 9.02 1.75
C VAL A 43 -16.84 8.71 0.93
N ARG A 44 -16.20 9.73 0.34
CA ARG A 44 -14.97 9.57 -0.45
C ARG A 44 -13.81 9.11 0.42
N MET A 45 -13.73 9.61 1.66
CA MET A 45 -12.74 9.16 2.63
C MET A 45 -12.95 7.69 3.02
N LEU A 46 -14.18 7.27 3.31
CA LEU A 46 -14.49 5.88 3.65
C LEU A 46 -14.13 4.91 2.51
N VAL A 47 -14.52 5.25 1.29
CA VAL A 47 -14.19 4.44 0.10
C VAL A 47 -12.68 4.42 -0.14
N GLY A 48 -12.02 5.58 -0.06
CA GLY A 48 -10.57 5.69 -0.22
C GLY A 48 -9.80 4.86 0.82
N PHE A 49 -10.23 4.92 2.08
CA PHE A 49 -9.67 4.12 3.17
C PHE A 49 -9.85 2.62 2.91
N ALA A 50 -11.07 2.18 2.56
CA ALA A 50 -11.35 0.78 2.32
C ALA A 50 -10.53 0.22 1.15
N VAL A 51 -10.52 0.92 0.01
CA VAL A 51 -9.79 0.48 -1.18
C VAL A 51 -8.27 0.46 -0.92
N SER A 52 -7.72 1.54 -0.38
CA SER A 52 -6.28 1.63 -0.11
C SER A 52 -5.84 0.64 0.97
N GLY A 53 -6.65 0.44 2.01
CA GLY A 53 -6.38 -0.49 3.10
C GLY A 53 -6.42 -1.95 2.64
N LEU A 54 -7.44 -2.36 1.88
CA LEU A 54 -7.51 -3.72 1.33
C LEU A 54 -6.36 -4.00 0.37
N TYR A 55 -6.03 -3.04 -0.50
CA TYR A 55 -4.90 -3.16 -1.41
C TYR A 55 -3.57 -3.30 -0.65
N ALA A 56 -3.30 -2.37 0.28
CA ALA A 56 -2.09 -2.39 1.09
C ALA A 56 -1.99 -3.67 1.92
N TRP A 57 -3.10 -4.16 2.46
CA TRP A 57 -3.11 -5.39 3.25
C TRP A 57 -2.73 -6.61 2.41
N ALA A 58 -3.38 -6.80 1.26
CA ALA A 58 -3.07 -7.89 0.36
C ALA A 58 -1.59 -7.85 -0.09
N TYR A 59 -1.11 -6.65 -0.42
CA TYR A 59 0.26 -6.44 -0.85
C TYR A 59 1.29 -6.72 0.26
N PHE A 60 1.10 -6.18 1.46
CA PHE A 60 2.00 -6.41 2.60
C PHE A 60 1.99 -7.87 3.04
N ALA A 61 0.81 -8.52 3.06
CA ALA A 61 0.71 -9.94 3.37
C ALA A 61 1.47 -10.79 2.35
N LEU A 62 1.39 -10.44 1.06
CA LEU A 62 2.12 -11.13 0.00
C LEU A 62 3.63 -10.92 0.13
N LEU A 63 4.09 -9.70 0.45
CA LEU A 63 5.50 -9.42 0.70
C LEU A 63 6.07 -10.27 1.84
N ARG A 64 5.36 -10.34 2.97
CA ARG A 64 5.76 -11.16 4.12
C ARG A 64 5.89 -12.64 3.79
N ARG A 65 5.01 -13.15 2.92
CA ARG A 65 5.06 -14.56 2.50
C ARG A 65 6.33 -14.90 1.73
N PHE A 66 6.94 -13.92 1.08
CA PHE A 66 8.14 -14.09 0.27
C PHE A 66 9.38 -13.40 0.86
N THR A 67 9.35 -12.99 2.13
CA THR A 67 10.49 -12.34 2.81
C THR A 67 11.77 -13.19 2.74
N ASP A 68 11.65 -14.51 2.81
CA ASP A 68 12.80 -15.42 2.76
C ASP A 68 13.38 -15.63 1.35
N SER A 69 12.67 -15.19 0.31
CA SER A 69 13.10 -15.37 -1.09
C SER A 69 13.34 -14.03 -1.76
N LEU A 70 14.55 -13.50 -1.64
CA LEU A 70 14.93 -12.20 -2.19
C LEU A 70 14.62 -12.06 -3.68
N ARG A 71 14.81 -13.13 -4.46
CA ARG A 71 14.57 -13.16 -5.91
C ARG A 71 13.10 -12.91 -6.26
N VAL A 72 12.17 -13.32 -5.40
CA VAL A 72 10.74 -13.09 -5.56
C VAL A 72 10.32 -11.79 -4.88
N TRP A 73 10.90 -11.50 -3.71
CA TRP A 73 10.57 -10.33 -2.92
C TRP A 73 10.86 -9.02 -3.66
N ILE A 74 12.02 -8.87 -4.31
CA ILE A 74 12.40 -7.64 -5.03
C ILE A 74 11.39 -7.27 -6.14
N PRO A 75 11.08 -8.16 -7.11
CA PRO A 75 10.12 -7.82 -8.16
C PRO A 75 8.73 -7.60 -7.59
N LEU A 76 8.34 -8.29 -6.52
CA LEU A 76 7.06 -8.06 -5.85
C LEU A 76 7.01 -6.68 -5.19
N TYR A 77 8.09 -6.29 -4.49
CA TYR A 77 8.25 -4.99 -3.85
C TYR A 77 8.14 -3.86 -4.86
N LEU A 78 8.91 -3.92 -5.95
CA LEU A 78 8.85 -2.91 -7.01
C LEU A 78 7.52 -2.94 -7.77
N GLY A 79 7.00 -4.14 -8.07
CA GLY A 79 5.76 -4.33 -8.81
C GLY A 79 4.52 -3.83 -8.07
N GLY A 80 4.49 -3.91 -6.74
CA GLY A 80 3.43 -3.35 -5.93
C GLY A 80 3.30 -1.83 -6.03
N ALA A 81 4.38 -1.10 -6.32
CA ALA A 81 4.29 0.33 -6.59
C ALA A 81 3.70 0.65 -7.98
N VAL A 82 3.72 -0.30 -8.91
CA VAL A 82 3.28 -0.10 -10.30
C VAL A 82 1.76 -0.06 -10.39
N LEU A 83 1.04 -0.88 -9.62
CA LEU A 83 -0.42 -0.99 -9.73
C LEU A 83 -1.15 0.32 -9.32
N PRO A 84 -0.80 1.00 -8.21
CA PRO A 84 -1.35 2.31 -7.87
C PRO A 84 -1.01 3.39 -8.91
N LEU A 85 0.18 3.32 -9.51
CA LEU A 85 0.61 4.18 -10.61
C LEU A 85 -0.29 4.00 -11.84
N LEU A 86 -0.48 2.75 -12.27
CA LEU A 86 -1.33 2.41 -13.41
C LEU A 86 -2.76 2.87 -13.20
N LEU A 87 -3.34 2.61 -12.02
CA LEU A 87 -4.68 3.09 -11.67
C LEU A 87 -4.78 4.61 -11.71
N SER A 88 -3.79 5.32 -11.17
CA SER A 88 -3.77 6.78 -11.18
C SER A 88 -3.72 7.33 -12.61
N VAL A 89 -2.88 6.75 -13.47
CA VAL A 89 -2.80 7.13 -14.89
C VAL A 89 -4.11 6.84 -15.62
N LEU A 90 -4.69 5.65 -15.45
CA LEU A 90 -5.94 5.24 -16.10
C LEU A 90 -7.13 6.13 -15.72
N LEU A 91 -7.22 6.52 -14.45
CA LEU A 91 -8.30 7.37 -13.95
C LEU A 91 -8.12 8.83 -14.39
N THR A 92 -6.88 9.30 -14.54
CA THR A 92 -6.59 10.68 -14.98
C THR A 92 -6.67 10.83 -16.50
N ALA A 93 -6.31 9.78 -17.26
CA ALA A 93 -6.35 9.79 -18.73
C ALA A 93 -7.77 9.66 -19.32
N LYS A 94 -8.78 9.38 -18.48
CA LYS A 94 -10.20 9.28 -18.88
C LYS A 94 -11.02 10.55 -18.58
N ILE A 95 -10.36 11.63 -18.18
CA ILE A 95 -10.94 12.96 -17.93
C ILE A 95 -10.33 13.92 -18.96
#